data_AF-A0A941EW08-F1
#
_entry.id   AF-A0A941EW08-F1
#
_cell.length_a   1.000
_cell.length_b   1.000
_cell.length_c   1.000
_cell.angle_alpha   90.00
_cell.angle_beta   90.00
_cell.angle_gamma   90.00
#
_symmetry.space_group_name_H-M   'P 1'
#
loop_
_entity.id
_entity.type
_entity.pdbx_description
1 polymer ?
#
loop_
_entity_poly.entity_id
_entity_poly.type
_entity_poly.pdbx_seq_one_letter_code
_entity_poly.pdbx_strand_id
1 'polypeptide(L)'
;MSDVPSLLFVIGPPAVGKMTVGAEIARRTGYRLLHNHMTIEPLLRLFPYDSPQFARLNVEFRIRILEEAADSDLPGLVFSYLWAFDEPEDAVAVEQYARPFRDRGARIRYLELAAEQATRLHRNVQDSRLAEKPSKQDLAWSHQHVLDLDAKHKMNSTHEFAGRADHLLIDNTHLSPEAVAERAVAHFGL
;
A
#
# COMPACT_ATOMS: atom_id res chain seq x y z
N MET A 1 13.58 -2.48 -26.60
CA MET A 1 12.75 -3.38 -25.77
C MET A 1 12.29 -2.50 -24.63
N SER A 2 10.99 -2.21 -24.51
CA SER A 2 10.50 -1.58 -23.28
C SER A 2 10.77 -2.56 -22.15
N ASP A 3 11.33 -2.06 -21.04
CA ASP A 3 11.47 -2.90 -19.86
C ASP A 3 10.08 -3.39 -19.45
N VAL A 4 10.00 -4.65 -19.08
CA VAL A 4 8.75 -5.27 -18.63
C VAL A 4 8.25 -4.48 -17.41
N PRO A 5 7.01 -3.95 -17.43
CA PRO A 5 6.49 -3.13 -16.34
C PRO A 5 6.52 -3.91 -15.01
N SER A 6 6.68 -3.21 -13.90
CA SER A 6 6.88 -3.80 -12.57
C SER A 6 5.88 -3.22 -11.59
N LEU A 7 5.23 -4.07 -10.79
CA LEU A 7 4.30 -3.65 -9.74
C LEU A 7 4.83 -4.11 -8.37
N LEU A 8 5.06 -3.16 -7.48
CA LEU A 8 5.40 -3.41 -6.09
C LEU A 8 4.22 -3.03 -5.19
N PHE A 9 3.58 -4.04 -4.60
CA PHE A 9 2.65 -3.81 -3.49
C PHE A 9 3.44 -3.48 -2.22
N VAL A 10 3.05 -2.42 -1.53
CA VAL A 10 3.50 -2.12 -0.16
C VAL A 10 2.33 -2.31 0.78
N ILE A 11 2.38 -3.38 1.58
CA ILE A 11 1.28 -3.84 2.44
C ILE A 11 1.67 -3.84 3.92
N GLY A 12 0.69 -4.07 4.79
CA GLY A 12 0.86 -4.08 6.24
C GLY A 12 -0.14 -3.17 6.96
N PRO A 13 -0.08 -3.09 8.30
CA PRO A 13 -1.11 -2.47 9.12
C PRO A 13 -1.24 -0.94 8.92
N PRO A 14 -2.32 -0.33 9.42
CA PRO A 14 -2.48 1.12 9.45
C PRO A 14 -1.30 1.78 10.19
N ALA A 15 -0.87 2.96 9.72
CA ALA A 15 0.24 3.73 10.30
C ALA A 15 1.63 3.04 10.36
N VAL A 16 1.85 1.94 9.63
CA VAL A 16 3.16 1.24 9.55
C VAL A 16 4.19 1.94 8.64
N GLY A 17 3.81 3.00 7.92
CA GLY A 17 4.72 3.77 7.07
C GLY A 17 4.69 3.42 5.57
N LYS A 18 3.68 2.68 5.09
CA LYS A 18 3.56 2.26 3.67
C LYS A 18 3.77 3.38 2.65
N MET A 19 3.15 4.54 2.89
CA MET A 19 3.24 5.69 2.01
C MET A 19 4.66 6.27 1.97
N THR A 20 5.26 6.48 3.14
CA THR A 20 6.60 7.05 3.28
C THR A 20 7.66 6.13 2.69
N VAL A 21 7.59 4.83 2.99
CA VAL A 21 8.49 3.82 2.39
C VAL A 21 8.27 3.74 0.88
N GLY A 22 7.02 3.72 0.42
CA GLY A 22 6.71 3.69 -1.01
C GLY A 22 7.23 4.92 -1.78
N ALA A 23 7.18 6.10 -1.16
CA ALA A 23 7.71 7.34 -1.73
C ALA A 23 9.24 7.28 -1.86
N GLU A 24 9.91 6.73 -0.86
CA GLU A 24 11.37 6.59 -0.88
C GLU A 24 11.85 5.54 -1.88
N ILE A 25 11.10 4.45 -2.07
CA ILE A 25 11.34 3.49 -3.16
C ILE A 25 11.16 4.18 -4.51
N ALA A 26 10.04 4.87 -4.72
CA ALA A 26 9.76 5.62 -5.96
C ALA A 26 10.87 6.62 -6.29
N ARG A 27 11.40 7.34 -5.29
CA ARG A 27 12.52 8.27 -5.45
C ARG A 27 13.80 7.59 -5.93
N ARG A 28 14.07 6.35 -5.49
CA ARG A 28 15.30 5.61 -5.80
C ARG A 28 15.26 4.88 -7.13
N THR A 29 14.11 4.34 -7.50
CA THR A 29 13.96 3.47 -8.68
C THR A 29 13.37 4.20 -9.89
N GLY A 30 12.87 5.43 -9.69
CA GLY A 30 12.12 6.16 -10.72
C GLY A 30 10.67 5.68 -10.87
N TYR A 31 10.22 4.71 -10.07
CA TYR A 31 8.84 4.25 -10.07
C TYR A 31 7.89 5.38 -9.65
N ARG A 32 6.60 5.23 -9.97
CA ARG A 32 5.55 6.12 -9.43
C ARG A 32 4.89 5.48 -8.23
N LEU A 33 4.35 6.31 -7.33
CA LEU A 33 3.61 5.87 -6.16
C LEU A 33 2.13 6.12 -6.35
N LEU A 34 1.32 5.07 -6.23
CA LEU A 34 -0.11 5.13 -6.00
C LEU A 34 -0.36 4.75 -4.54
N HIS A 35 -0.71 5.71 -3.68
CA HIS A 35 -1.17 5.39 -2.33
C HIS A 35 -2.68 5.47 -2.23
N ASN A 36 -3.29 4.66 -1.36
CA ASN A 36 -4.76 4.52 -1.25
C ASN A 36 -5.51 5.86 -1.12
N HIS A 37 -4.89 6.87 -0.51
CA HIS A 37 -5.50 8.18 -0.31
C HIS A 37 -5.61 9.04 -1.58
N MET A 38 -4.87 8.72 -2.66
CA MET A 38 -5.00 9.42 -3.95
C MET A 38 -6.39 9.25 -4.57
N THR A 39 -7.06 8.13 -4.30
CA THR A 39 -8.45 7.89 -4.75
C THR A 39 -9.47 8.17 -3.65
N ILE A 40 -9.14 7.89 -2.39
CA ILE A 40 -10.07 8.07 -1.26
C ILE A 40 -10.40 9.55 -1.03
N GLU A 41 -9.40 10.44 -0.96
CA GLU A 41 -9.63 11.83 -0.54
C GLU A 41 -10.49 12.64 -1.52
N PRO A 42 -10.32 12.52 -2.86
CA PRO A 42 -11.25 13.16 -3.79
C PRO A 42 -12.69 12.63 -3.67
N LEU A 43 -12.86 11.32 -3.48
CA LEU A 43 -14.18 10.70 -3.38
C LEU A 43 -14.92 11.07 -2.08
N LEU A 44 -14.19 11.22 -0.97
CA LEU A 44 -14.75 11.67 0.32
C LEU A 44 -15.35 13.08 0.27
N ARG A 45 -15.00 13.91 -0.73
CA ARG A 45 -15.62 15.22 -0.94
C ARG A 45 -17.01 15.14 -1.54
N LEU A 46 -17.36 13.99 -2.13
CA LEU A 46 -18.60 13.78 -2.88
C LEU A 46 -19.52 12.78 -2.18
N PHE A 47 -18.95 11.74 -1.59
CA PHE A 47 -19.69 10.62 -1.04
C PHE A 47 -19.17 10.26 0.36
N PRO A 48 -20.05 9.93 1.31
CA PRO A 48 -19.62 9.38 2.60
C PRO A 48 -18.76 8.13 2.40
N TYR A 49 -17.79 7.95 3.31
CA TYR A 49 -16.99 6.72 3.38
C TYR A 49 -17.92 5.49 3.41
N ASP A 50 -17.53 4.44 2.69
CA ASP A 50 -18.28 3.17 2.54
C ASP A 50 -19.69 3.26 1.95
N SER A 51 -20.15 4.42 1.47
CA SER A 51 -21.36 4.48 0.66
C SER A 51 -21.20 3.65 -0.63
N PRO A 52 -22.31 3.11 -1.22
CA PRO A 52 -22.22 2.31 -2.45
C PRO A 52 -21.52 3.03 -3.61
N GLN A 53 -21.68 4.36 -3.72
CA GLN A 53 -21.02 5.19 -4.72
C GLN A 53 -19.51 5.29 -4.46
N PHE A 54 -19.12 5.56 -3.21
CA PHE A 54 -17.72 5.63 -2.80
C PHE A 54 -17.00 4.30 -3.06
N ALA A 55 -17.57 3.18 -2.56
CA ALA A 55 -16.96 1.86 -2.67
C ALA A 55 -16.74 1.45 -4.13
N ARG A 56 -17.78 1.61 -4.98
CA ARG A 56 -17.70 1.29 -6.41
C ARG A 56 -16.64 2.14 -7.13
N LEU A 57 -16.71 3.46 -6.98
CA LEU A 57 -15.79 4.37 -7.67
C LEU A 57 -14.34 4.20 -7.20
N ASN A 58 -14.12 3.94 -5.91
CA ASN A 58 -12.77 3.75 -5.38
C ASN A 58 -12.09 2.51 -5.99
N VAL A 59 -12.83 1.41 -6.17
CA VAL A 59 -12.32 0.22 -6.87
C VAL A 59 -12.10 0.51 -8.36
N GLU A 60 -13.11 1.06 -9.05
CA GLU A 60 -13.04 1.32 -10.49
C GLU A 60 -11.91 2.29 -10.86
N PHE A 61 -11.68 3.34 -10.06
CA PHE A 61 -10.59 4.30 -10.29
C PHE A 61 -9.23 3.64 -10.15
N ARG A 62 -9.04 2.79 -9.13
CA ARG A 62 -7.77 2.07 -8.94
C ARG A 62 -7.50 1.12 -10.10
N ILE A 63 -8.49 0.35 -10.52
CA ILE A 63 -8.37 -0.56 -11.67
C ILE A 63 -7.96 0.23 -12.91
N ARG A 64 -8.66 1.32 -13.24
CA ARG A 64 -8.33 2.14 -14.42
C ARG A 64 -6.94 2.74 -14.35
N ILE A 65 -6.51 3.27 -13.20
CA ILE A 65 -5.14 3.78 -13.03
C ILE A 65 -4.11 2.66 -13.24
N LEU A 66 -4.36 1.47 -12.72
CA LEU A 66 -3.46 0.32 -12.85
C LEU A 66 -3.39 -0.21 -14.29
N GLU A 67 -4.51 -0.22 -15.01
CA GLU A 67 -4.55 -0.56 -16.44
C GLU A 67 -3.71 0.41 -17.27
N GLU A 68 -3.92 1.72 -17.10
CA GLU A 68 -3.14 2.76 -17.81
C GLU A 68 -1.67 2.73 -17.43
N ALA A 69 -1.34 2.50 -16.16
CA ALA A 69 0.04 2.39 -15.71
C ALA A 69 0.74 1.16 -16.32
N ALA A 70 0.03 0.03 -16.41
CA ALA A 70 0.56 -1.20 -17.03
C ALA A 70 0.76 -1.05 -18.55
N ASP A 71 -0.01 -0.20 -19.22
CA ASP A 71 0.11 0.12 -20.66
C ASP A 71 1.10 1.24 -21.00
N SER A 72 1.64 1.92 -19.99
CA SER A 72 2.52 3.06 -20.17
C SER A 72 4.00 2.69 -20.24
N ASP A 73 4.84 3.68 -20.58
CA ASP A 73 6.30 3.58 -20.51
C ASP A 73 6.85 3.79 -19.08
N LEU A 74 6.01 3.68 -18.04
CA LEU A 74 6.49 3.79 -16.66
C LEU A 74 7.45 2.65 -16.32
N PRO A 75 8.60 2.93 -15.68
CA PRO A 75 9.55 1.89 -15.29
C PRO A 75 8.98 0.95 -14.21
N GLY A 76 7.97 1.40 -13.47
CA GLY A 76 7.23 0.60 -12.51
C GLY A 76 6.31 1.44 -11.63
N LEU A 77 5.45 0.75 -10.89
CA LEU A 77 4.48 1.35 -9.97
C LEU A 77 4.63 0.72 -8.58
N VAL A 78 4.67 1.57 -7.57
CA VAL A 78 4.49 1.21 -6.17
C VAL A 78 3.03 1.44 -5.82
N PHE A 79 2.32 0.43 -5.34
CA PHE A 79 0.94 0.54 -4.90
C PHE A 79 0.81 0.19 -3.42
N SER A 80 0.44 1.15 -2.58
CA SER A 80 0.24 0.89 -1.15
C SER A 80 -1.17 0.36 -0.91
N TYR A 81 -1.33 -0.80 -0.28
CA TYR A 81 -2.63 -1.37 0.03
C TYR A 81 -2.72 -1.79 1.50
N LEU A 82 -3.91 -1.73 2.09
CA LEU A 82 -4.17 -2.32 3.41
C LEU A 82 -4.82 -3.66 3.13
N TRP A 83 -4.14 -4.76 3.50
CA TRP A 83 -4.60 -6.11 3.27
C TRP A 83 -4.85 -6.77 4.63
N ALA A 84 -6.11 -7.01 4.96
CA ALA A 84 -6.52 -7.90 6.04
C ALA A 84 -6.50 -9.35 5.54
N PHE A 85 -5.56 -10.16 6.03
CA PHE A 85 -5.34 -11.54 5.55
C PHE A 85 -6.44 -12.51 5.94
N ASP A 86 -7.30 -12.13 6.88
CA ASP A 86 -8.50 -12.84 7.27
C ASP A 86 -9.76 -12.40 6.52
N GLU A 87 -9.65 -11.43 5.60
CA GLU A 87 -10.73 -10.98 4.70
C GLU A 87 -10.47 -11.49 3.27
N PRO A 88 -11.19 -12.53 2.79
CA PRO A 88 -10.97 -13.10 1.46
C PRO A 88 -11.12 -12.09 0.32
N GLU A 89 -11.99 -11.09 0.48
CA GLU A 89 -12.25 -10.02 -0.48
C GLU A 89 -10.99 -9.19 -0.75
N ASP A 90 -10.10 -9.02 0.23
CA ASP A 90 -8.84 -8.29 0.04
C ASP A 90 -7.88 -9.07 -0.85
N ALA A 91 -7.83 -10.40 -0.71
CA ALA A 91 -7.03 -11.24 -1.61
C ALA A 91 -7.55 -11.17 -3.06
N VAL A 92 -8.88 -11.16 -3.23
CA VAL A 92 -9.52 -10.97 -4.54
C VAL A 92 -9.17 -9.58 -5.11
N ALA A 93 -9.25 -8.54 -4.29
CA ALA A 93 -8.94 -7.17 -4.71
C ALA A 93 -7.47 -7.03 -5.13
N VAL A 94 -6.52 -7.57 -4.35
CA VAL A 94 -5.10 -7.57 -4.72
C VAL A 94 -4.86 -8.26 -6.04
N GLU A 95 -5.51 -9.40 -6.29
CA GLU A 95 -5.40 -10.10 -7.56
C GLU A 95 -5.99 -9.29 -8.72
N GLN A 96 -7.15 -8.65 -8.53
CA GLN A 96 -7.75 -7.74 -9.50
C GLN A 96 -6.82 -6.57 -9.85
N TYR A 97 -6.14 -6.00 -8.85
CA TYR A 97 -5.20 -4.90 -9.03
C TYR A 97 -3.88 -5.35 -9.67
N ALA A 98 -3.43 -6.58 -9.43
CA ALA A 98 -2.22 -7.14 -10.03
C ALA A 98 -2.42 -7.55 -11.49
N ARG A 99 -3.64 -7.95 -11.86
CA ARG A 99 -3.97 -8.53 -13.16
C ARG A 99 -3.52 -7.70 -14.37
N PRO A 100 -3.73 -6.37 -14.45
CA PRO A 100 -3.30 -5.58 -15.62
C PRO A 100 -1.79 -5.68 -15.86
N PHE A 101 -0.99 -5.72 -14.80
CA PHE A 101 0.45 -5.91 -14.91
C PHE A 101 0.77 -7.37 -15.28
N ARG A 102 0.16 -8.34 -14.61
CA ARG A 102 0.43 -9.77 -14.85
C ARG A 102 0.11 -10.22 -16.27
N ASP A 103 -0.98 -9.73 -16.84
CA ASP A 103 -1.40 -10.03 -18.22
C ASP A 103 -0.37 -9.54 -19.26
N ARG A 104 0.52 -8.62 -18.87
CA ARG A 104 1.66 -8.10 -19.67
C ARG A 104 3.00 -8.76 -19.33
N GLY A 105 2.98 -9.82 -18.53
CA GLY A 105 4.19 -10.53 -18.09
C GLY A 105 5.00 -9.78 -17.02
N ALA A 106 4.40 -8.76 -16.39
CA ALA A 106 5.04 -7.98 -15.33
C ALA A 106 5.48 -8.83 -14.14
N ARG A 107 6.55 -8.39 -13.48
CA ARG A 107 6.92 -8.89 -12.15
C ARG A 107 6.07 -8.19 -11.10
N ILE A 108 5.29 -8.98 -10.36
CA ILE A 108 4.51 -8.53 -9.21
C ILE A 108 5.27 -8.89 -7.94
N ARG A 109 5.45 -7.93 -7.03
CA ARG A 109 6.21 -8.11 -5.79
C ARG A 109 5.44 -7.54 -4.60
N TYR A 110 5.74 -8.03 -3.41
CA TYR A 110 5.04 -7.72 -2.17
C TYR A 110 6.04 -7.34 -1.08
N LEU A 111 6.18 -6.05 -0.80
CA LEU A 111 6.84 -5.55 0.39
C LEU A 111 5.82 -5.46 1.51
N GLU A 112 5.96 -6.31 2.52
CA GLU A 112 5.16 -6.27 3.72
C GLU A 112 5.91 -5.56 4.84
N LEU A 113 5.24 -4.60 5.47
CA LEU A 113 5.77 -3.87 6.61
C LEU A 113 5.08 -4.35 7.88
N ALA A 114 5.85 -4.53 8.95
CA ALA A 114 5.36 -4.73 10.30
C ALA A 114 5.96 -3.67 11.23
N ALA A 115 5.24 -3.33 12.28
CA ALA A 115 5.78 -2.58 13.41
C ALA A 115 4.88 -2.79 14.64
N GLU A 116 5.49 -2.68 15.81
CA GLU A 116 4.75 -2.68 17.08
C GLU A 116 3.61 -1.65 17.06
N GLN A 117 2.45 -2.02 17.63
CA GLN A 117 1.28 -1.15 17.70
C GLN A 117 1.61 0.18 18.38
N ALA A 118 2.35 0.16 19.49
CA ALA A 118 2.78 1.37 20.19
C ALA A 118 3.55 2.34 19.29
N THR A 119 4.49 1.80 18.50
CA THR A 119 5.25 2.58 17.52
C THR A 119 4.35 3.16 16.42
N ARG A 120 3.38 2.38 15.93
CA ARG A 120 2.40 2.85 14.92
C ARG A 120 1.49 3.95 15.47
N LEU A 121 1.02 3.82 16.71
CA LEU A 121 0.21 4.86 17.39
C LEU A 121 1.02 6.14 17.58
N HIS A 122 2.29 6.05 18.00
CA HIS A 122 3.18 7.20 18.12
C HIS A 122 3.37 7.92 16.78
N ARG A 123 3.69 7.17 15.71
CA ARG A 123 3.81 7.71 14.33
C ARG A 123 2.51 8.34 13.85
N ASN A 124 1.36 7.80 14.25
CA ASN A 124 0.05 8.30 13.86
C ASN A 124 -0.27 9.71 14.39
N VAL A 125 0.45 10.17 15.43
CA VAL A 125 0.28 11.50 16.03
C VAL A 125 1.36 12.48 15.56
N GLN A 126 2.57 11.99 15.27
CA GLN A 126 3.72 12.82 14.89
C GLN A 126 3.76 13.18 13.40
N ASP A 127 3.21 12.31 12.54
CA ASP A 127 3.08 12.61 11.13
C ASP A 127 1.90 13.56 10.93
N SER A 128 2.17 14.85 10.73
CA SER A 128 1.18 15.79 10.21
C SER A 128 0.87 15.38 8.75
N ARG A 129 0.02 14.37 8.59
CA ARG A 129 -0.52 13.81 7.32
C ARG A 129 -1.47 14.78 6.61
N LEU A 130 -1.36 16.07 6.91
CA LEU A 130 -2.38 17.10 6.72
C LEU A 130 -2.57 17.50 5.25
N ALA A 131 -1.54 17.38 4.40
CA ALA A 131 -1.66 17.72 2.99
C ALA A 131 -2.27 16.59 2.14
N GLU A 132 -1.83 15.34 2.35
CA GLU A 132 -2.22 14.22 1.50
C GLU A 132 -3.41 13.41 2.04
N LYS A 133 -3.77 13.56 3.32
CA LYS A 133 -4.85 12.78 3.96
C LYS A 133 -5.78 13.64 4.85
N PRO A 134 -6.52 14.60 4.28
CA PRO A 134 -7.48 15.41 5.04
C PRO A 134 -8.47 14.60 5.89
N SER A 135 -8.86 13.40 5.46
CA SER A 135 -9.73 12.51 6.25
C SER A 135 -9.12 12.01 7.58
N LYS A 136 -7.80 12.11 7.76
CA LYS A 136 -7.06 11.60 8.93
C LYS A 136 -6.66 12.71 9.93
N GLN A 137 -7.25 13.90 9.81
CA GLN A 137 -6.94 15.03 10.69
C GLN A 137 -7.51 14.88 12.10
N ASP A 138 -8.60 14.12 12.27
CA ASP A 138 -9.09 13.73 13.58
C ASP A 138 -8.15 12.66 14.17
N LEU A 139 -7.22 13.11 15.00
CA LEU A 139 -6.21 12.26 15.63
C LEU A 139 -6.84 11.23 16.58
N ALA A 140 -7.92 11.59 17.28
CA ALA A 140 -8.59 10.69 18.23
C ALA A 140 -9.27 9.56 17.47
N TRP A 141 -10.05 9.88 16.43
CA TRP A 141 -10.63 8.89 15.55
C TRP A 141 -9.57 8.04 14.86
N SER A 142 -8.50 8.66 14.33
CA SER A 142 -7.44 7.93 13.65
C SER A 142 -6.68 6.99 14.59
N HIS A 143 -6.49 7.36 15.86
CA HIS A 143 -5.86 6.52 16.87
C HIS A 143 -6.76 5.32 17.19
N GLN A 144 -8.05 5.56 17.45
CA GLN A 144 -9.01 4.48 17.71
C GLN A 144 -9.12 3.52 16.53
N HIS A 145 -9.11 4.04 15.31
CA HIS A 145 -9.17 3.23 14.10
C HIS A 145 -7.98 2.27 13.95
N VAL A 146 -6.77 2.64 14.40
CA VAL A 146 -5.63 1.71 14.42
C VAL A 146 -5.90 0.56 15.39
N LEU A 147 -6.35 0.88 16.61
CA LEU A 147 -6.67 -0.12 17.63
C LEU A 147 -7.77 -1.08 17.17
N ASP A 148 -8.86 -0.53 16.60
CA ASP A 148 -10.00 -1.31 16.14
C ASP A 148 -9.61 -2.27 15.02
N LEU A 149 -8.79 -1.83 14.07
CA LEU A 149 -8.35 -2.66 12.94
C LEU A 149 -7.42 -3.78 13.41
N ASP A 150 -6.49 -3.50 14.32
CA ASP A 150 -5.60 -4.52 14.87
C ASP A 150 -6.36 -5.56 15.72
N ALA A 151 -7.44 -5.16 16.40
CA ALA A 151 -8.25 -6.05 17.21
C ALA A 151 -9.19 -6.94 16.38
N LYS A 152 -9.63 -6.45 15.21
CA LYS A 152 -10.62 -7.12 14.37
C LYS A 152 -10.00 -7.99 13.28
N HIS A 153 -8.81 -7.64 12.80
CA HIS A 153 -8.26 -8.22 11.58
C HIS A 153 -6.80 -8.66 11.72
N LYS A 154 -6.44 -9.64 10.90
CA LYS A 154 -5.07 -10.10 10.70
C LYS A 154 -4.36 -9.20 9.67
N MET A 155 -3.62 -8.20 10.15
CA MET A 155 -3.01 -7.17 9.29
C MET A 155 -1.59 -7.49 8.78
N ASN A 156 -1.04 -8.64 9.16
CA ASN A 156 0.23 -9.15 8.68
C ASN A 156 0.12 -10.65 8.36
N SER A 157 0.87 -11.10 7.36
CA SER A 157 0.91 -12.50 6.95
C SER A 157 1.57 -13.37 8.02
N THR A 158 1.28 -14.66 7.96
CA THR A 158 1.95 -15.71 8.75
C THR A 158 2.59 -16.73 7.84
N HIS A 159 1.82 -17.26 6.88
CA HIS A 159 2.26 -18.33 5.97
C HIS A 159 1.79 -18.13 4.52
N GLU A 160 1.01 -17.10 4.25
CA GLU A 160 0.43 -16.76 2.94
C GLU A 160 1.50 -16.51 1.87
N PHE A 161 2.71 -16.13 2.30
CA PHE A 161 3.88 -15.94 1.44
C PHE A 161 5.03 -16.92 1.71
N ALA A 162 4.79 -18.04 2.41
CA ALA A 162 5.86 -18.98 2.74
C ALA A 162 6.59 -19.48 1.48
N GLY A 163 7.92 -19.27 1.44
CA GLY A 163 8.78 -19.72 0.34
C GLY A 163 8.71 -18.88 -0.94
N ARG A 164 7.99 -17.76 -0.94
CA ARG A 164 7.85 -16.88 -2.11
C ARG A 164 9.01 -15.89 -2.22
N ALA A 165 9.71 -15.92 -3.35
CA ALA A 165 10.81 -14.98 -3.64
C ALA A 165 10.34 -13.57 -4.05
N ASP A 166 9.05 -13.42 -4.35
CA ASP A 166 8.41 -12.14 -4.68
C ASP A 166 7.83 -11.44 -3.44
N HIS A 167 8.12 -11.92 -2.23
CA HIS A 167 7.70 -11.32 -0.96
C HIS A 167 8.88 -11.01 -0.05
N LEU A 168 8.79 -9.88 0.65
CA LEU A 168 9.71 -9.47 1.69
C LEU A 168 8.93 -8.86 2.86
N LEU A 169 9.01 -9.47 4.04
CA LEU A 169 8.52 -8.90 5.29
C LEU A 169 9.65 -8.15 6.01
N ILE A 170 9.42 -6.89 6.37
CA ILE A 170 10.33 -6.08 7.17
C ILE A 170 9.61 -5.55 8.41
N ASP A 171 10.08 -5.93 9.59
CA ASP A 171 9.79 -5.19 10.82
C ASP A 171 10.57 -3.88 10.79
N ASN A 172 9.85 -2.77 10.67
CA ASN A 172 10.40 -1.42 10.59
C ASN A 172 10.23 -0.62 11.89
N THR A 173 10.00 -1.28 13.03
CA THR A 173 9.81 -0.61 14.33
C THR A 173 10.93 0.39 14.63
N HIS A 174 12.18 0.03 14.33
CA HIS A 174 13.38 0.85 14.58
C HIS A 174 14.15 1.23 13.31
N LEU A 175 13.52 1.12 12.14
CA LEU A 175 14.16 1.45 10.87
C LEU A 175 13.57 2.73 10.29
N SER A 176 14.42 3.55 9.68
CA SER A 176 13.96 4.70 8.91
C SER A 176 13.34 4.23 7.57
N PRO A 177 12.46 5.03 6.95
CA PRO A 177 11.90 4.72 5.63
C PRO A 177 12.98 4.46 4.57
N GLU A 178 14.09 5.19 4.61
CA GLU A 178 15.26 5.05 3.73
C GLU A 178 15.92 3.68 3.87
N ALA A 179 16.17 3.24 5.10
CA ALA A 179 16.77 1.94 5.36
C ALA A 179 15.86 0.79 4.91
N VAL A 180 14.53 0.94 5.05
CA VAL A 180 13.56 -0.04 4.56
C VAL A 180 13.54 -0.08 3.03
N ALA A 181 13.50 1.09 2.39
CA ALA A 181 13.52 1.19 0.94
C ALA A 181 14.78 0.59 0.33
N GLU A 182 15.96 0.84 0.92
CA GLU A 182 17.24 0.26 0.48
C GLU A 182 17.20 -1.26 0.50
N ARG A 183 16.71 -1.86 1.60
CA ARG A 183 16.58 -3.31 1.72
C ARG A 183 15.61 -3.88 0.68
N ALA A 184 14.47 -3.23 0.47
CA ALA A 184 13.48 -3.67 -0.51
C ALA A 184 14.03 -3.61 -1.95
N VAL A 185 14.67 -2.50 -2.33
CA VAL A 185 15.28 -2.33 -3.65
C VAL A 185 16.36 -3.38 -3.88
N ALA A 186 17.25 -3.59 -2.91
CA ALA A 186 18.30 -4.61 -3.01
C ALA A 186 17.75 -6.03 -3.12
N HIS A 187 16.75 -6.38 -2.31
CA HIS A 187 16.15 -7.71 -2.32
C HIS A 187 15.43 -8.02 -3.64
N PHE A 188 14.69 -7.06 -4.18
CA PHE A 188 13.87 -7.26 -5.38
C PHE A 188 14.61 -6.97 -6.70
N GLY A 189 15.83 -6.42 -6.63
CA GLY A 189 16.61 -5.98 -7.79
C GLY A 189 15.86 -4.93 -8.61
N LEU A 190 15.41 -3.86 -7.94
CA LEU A 190 14.67 -2.74 -8.55
C LEU A 190 15.59 -1.60 -8.98
#